data_AF-A0A0R2KKQ5-F1
#
_entry.id   AF-A0A0R2KKQ5-F1
#
_cell.length_a   1.000
_cell.length_b   1.000
_cell.length_c   1.000
_cell.angle_alpha   90.00
_cell.angle_beta   90.00
_cell.angle_gamma   90.00
#
_symmetry.space_group_name_H-M   'P 1'
#
loop_
_entity.id
_entity.type
_entity.pdbx_description
1 polymer ?
#
loop_
_entity_poly.entity_id
_entity_poly.type
_entity_poly.pdbx_seq_one_letter_code
_entity_poly.pdbx_strand_id
1 'polypeptide(L)' 'MLPNIAAQRKNAMKINKQALQTELNTQAQLYLSDKNVQSVSLDDLTKAHYLTKEQYEMIKREGLTIQVDE' A
#
# COMPACT_ATOMS: atom_id res chain seq x y z
N MET A 1 24.20 14.81 22.74
CA MET A 1 22.82 14.30 22.61
C MET A 1 22.88 12.96 21.88
N LEU A 2 22.41 11.88 22.51
CA LEU A 2 22.41 10.55 21.89
C LEU A 2 21.12 10.37 21.09
N PRO A 3 21.18 10.06 19.78
CA PRO A 3 19.98 9.82 19.00
C PRO A 3 19.27 8.57 19.50
N ASN A 4 17.96 8.68 19.72
CA ASN A 4 17.12 7.53 20.06
C ASN A 4 16.81 6.72 18.78
N ILE A 5 17.75 5.84 18.40
CA ILE A 5 17.69 5.00 17.20
C ILE A 5 16.42 4.13 17.19
N ALA A 6 15.95 3.69 18.36
CA ALA A 6 14.72 2.92 18.47
C ALA A 6 13.48 3.74 18.06
N ALA A 7 13.39 5.00 18.52
CA ALA A 7 12.32 5.91 18.13
C ALA A 7 12.37 6.27 16.64
N GLN A 8 13.57 6.47 16.09
CA GLN A 8 13.74 6.74 14.65
C GLN A 8 13.31 5.54 13.79
N ARG A 9 13.68 4.31 14.16
CA ARG A 9 13.23 3.09 13.48
C ARG A 9 11.71 2.95 13.51
N LYS A 10 11.09 3.16 14.67
CA LYS A 10 9.63 3.10 14.80
C LYS A 10 8.92 4.13 13.91
N ASN A 11 9.43 5.36 13.86
CA ASN A 11 8.87 6.41 12.99
C ASN A 11 9.06 6.08 11.51
N ALA A 12 10.23 5.57 11.11
CA ALA A 12 10.47 5.15 9.73
C ALA A 12 9.52 4.04 9.29
N MET A 13 9.28 3.04 10.15
CA MET A 13 8.30 1.98 9.90
C MET A 13 6.87 2.54 9.75
N LYS A 14 6.48 3.48 10.61
CA LYS A 14 5.16 4.13 10.52
C LYS A 14 5.00 4.91 9.22
N ILE A 15 5.98 5.73 8.86
CA ILE A 15 5.94 6.55 7.63
C ILE A 15 5.92 5.64 6.41
N ASN A 16 6.73 4.58 6.40
CA ASN A 16 6.77 3.61 5.31
C ASN A 16 5.41 2.90 5.14
N LYS A 17 4.78 2.49 6.24
CA LYS A 17 3.43 1.90 6.22
C LYS A 17 2.39 2.86 5.65
N GLN A 18 2.44 4.13 6.03
CA GLN A 18 1.53 5.16 5.51
C GLN A 18 1.75 5.39 4.01
N ALA A 19 3.00 5.50 3.58
CA ALA A 19 3.35 5.66 2.17
C ALA A 19 2.86 4.47 1.33
N LEU A 20 3.04 3.24 1.82
CA LEU A 20 2.56 2.03 1.16
C LEU A 20 1.03 2.00 1.05
N GLN A 21 0.31 2.40 2.10
CA GLN A 21 -1.16 2.51 2.05
C GLN A 21 -1.60 3.55 1.01
N THR A 22 -0.95 4.72 0.97
CA THR A 22 -1.24 5.75 -0.03
C THR A 22 -0.98 5.24 -1.44
N GLU A 23 0.16 4.59 -1.67
CA GLU A 23 0.51 4.02 -2.97
C GLU A 23 -0.52 2.96 -3.40
N LEU A 24 -0.88 2.05 -2.50
CA LEU A 24 -1.92 1.04 -2.74
C LEU A 24 -3.25 1.69 -3.15
N ASN A 25 -3.69 2.72 -2.43
CA ASN A 25 -4.95 3.41 -2.73
C ASN A 25 -4.90 4.15 -4.08
N THR A 26 -3.78 4.80 -4.40
CA THR A 26 -3.59 5.46 -5.70
C THR A 26 -3.61 4.45 -6.84
N GLN A 27 -2.89 3.34 -6.71
CA GLN A 27 -2.89 2.28 -7.71
C GLN A 27 -4.28 1.64 -7.88
N ALA A 28 -5.00 1.44 -6.78
CA ALA A 28 -6.39 0.98 -6.80
C ALA A 28 -7.29 1.96 -7.56
N GLN A 29 -7.22 3.26 -7.26
CA GLN A 29 -7.99 4.28 -7.99
C GLN A 29 -7.66 4.32 -9.48
N LEU A 30 -6.38 4.26 -9.86
CA LEU A 30 -5.97 4.21 -11.26
C LEU A 30 -6.58 3.00 -11.97
N TYR A 31 -6.52 1.82 -11.34
CA TYR A 31 -7.12 0.62 -11.90
C TYR A 31 -8.64 0.73 -12.06
N LEU A 32 -9.34 1.23 -11.03
CA LEU A 32 -10.80 1.45 -11.07
C LEU A 32 -11.18 2.40 -12.23
N SER A 33 -10.42 3.49 -12.38
CA SER A 33 -10.63 4.48 -13.44
C SER A 33 -10.35 3.91 -14.84
N ASP A 34 -9.23 3.23 -15.02
CA ASP A 34 -8.81 2.66 -16.30
C ASP A 34 -9.72 1.52 -16.77
N LYS A 35 -10.18 0.68 -15.84
CA LYS A 35 -11.01 -0.49 -16.15
C LYS A 35 -12.51 -0.19 -16.07
N ASN A 36 -12.90 0.99 -15.59
CA ASN A 36 -14.29 1.37 -15.33
C ASN A 36 -15.03 0.30 -14.51
N VAL A 37 -14.37 -0.22 -13.48
CA VAL A 37 -14.90 -1.21 -12.56
C VAL A 37 -15.14 -0.57 -11.20
N GLN A 38 -16.12 -1.07 -10.45
CA GLN A 38 -16.48 -0.52 -9.13
C GLN A 38 -15.67 -1.09 -7.98
N SER A 39 -14.96 -2.20 -8.20
CA SER A 39 -14.15 -2.85 -7.17
C SER A 39 -12.86 -3.41 -7.75
N VAL A 40 -11.85 -3.47 -6.90
CA VAL A 40 -10.52 -3.99 -7.23
C VAL A 40 -9.98 -4.76 -6.04
N SER A 41 -9.38 -5.92 -6.29
CA SER A 41 -8.69 -6.72 -5.27
C SER A 41 -7.16 -6.58 -5.38
N LEU A 42 -6.44 -6.94 -4.32
CA LEU A 42 -4.98 -6.99 -4.34
C LEU A 42 -4.44 -7.94 -5.41
N ASP A 43 -5.14 -9.05 -5.64
CA ASP A 43 -4.82 -9.99 -6.70
C ASP A 43 -5.00 -9.38 -8.10
N ASP A 44 -6.03 -8.56 -8.31
CA ASP A 44 -6.23 -7.85 -9.58
C ASP A 44 -5.12 -6.82 -9.83
N LEU A 45 -4.74 -6.06 -8.80
CA LEU A 45 -3.62 -5.12 -8.89
C LEU A 45 -2.29 -5.83 -9.16
N THR A 46 -2.09 -7.01 -8.58
CA THR A 46 -0.87 -7.80 -8.81
C THR A 46 -0.86 -8.37 -10.24
N LYS A 47 -1.98 -8.93 -10.70
CA LYS A 47 -2.13 -9.47 -12.07
C LYS A 47 -2.02 -8.38 -13.14
N ALA A 48 -2.50 -7.19 -12.84
CA ALA A 48 -2.43 -6.03 -13.73
C ALA A 48 -1.10 -5.27 -13.63
N HIS A 49 -0.11 -5.79 -12.89
CA HIS A 49 1.21 -5.21 -12.70
C HIS A 49 1.22 -3.82 -12.03
N TYR A 50 0.17 -3.48 -11.30
CA TYR A 50 0.14 -2.29 -10.46
C TYR A 50 0.94 -2.52 -9.17
N LEU A 51 0.80 -3.70 -8.56
CA LEU A 51 1.58 -4.10 -7.38
C LEU A 51 2.70 -5.09 -7.76
N THR A 52 3.86 -4.90 -7.16
CA THR A 52 4.93 -5.91 -7.15
C THR A 52 4.63 -7.01 -6.14
N LYS A 53 5.25 -8.18 -6.31
CA LYS A 53 5.13 -9.30 -5.36
C LYS A 53 5.58 -8.91 -3.95
N GLU A 54 6.62 -8.08 -3.84
CA GLU A 54 7.12 -7.61 -2.54
C GLU A 54 6.12 -6.69 -1.84
N GLN A 55 5.50 -5.76 -2.58
CA GLN A 55 4.44 -4.89 -2.06
C GLN A 55 3.22 -5.72 -1.64
N TYR A 56 2.79 -6.70 -2.44
CA TYR A 56 1.69 -7.61 -2.11
C TYR A 56 1.94 -8.35 -0.78
N GLU A 57 3.12 -8.95 -0.62
CA GLU A 57 3.49 -9.65 0.62
C GLU A 57 3.59 -8.69 1.81
N MET A 58 4.09 -7.47 1.60
CA MET A 58 4.18 -6.45 2.65
C MET A 58 2.79 -5.98 3.10
N ILE A 59 1.89 -5.69 2.16
CA ILE A 59 0.49 -5.33 2.42
C ILE A 59 -0.20 -6.43 3.22
N LYS A 60 -0.04 -7.69 2.79
CA LYS A 60 -0.62 -8.86 3.46
C LYS A 60 -0.06 -9.06 4.87
N ARG A 61 1.26 -8.88 5.05
CA ARG A 61 1.92 -8.97 6.37
C ARG A 61 1.48 -7.87 7.32
N GLU A 62 1.32 -6.65 6.81
CA GLU A 62 0.94 -5.47 7.57
C GLU A 62 -0.57 -5.34 7.82
N GLY A 63 -1.37 -6.25 7.23
CA GLY A 63 -2.83 -6.23 7.29
C GLY A 63 -3.44 -5.01 6.62
N LEU A 64 -2.75 -4.45 5.62
CA LEU A 64 -3.25 -3.30 4.86
C LEU A 64 -4.33 -3.75 3.88
N THR A 65 -5.39 -2.96 3.76
CA THR A 65 -6.49 -3.22 2.83
C THR A 65 -6.65 -2.03 1.89
N ILE A 66 -7.27 -2.28 0.74
CA ILE A 66 -7.59 -1.22 -0.22
C ILE A 66 -8.64 -0.32 0.44
N GLN A 67 -8.29 0.96 0.63
CA GLN A 67 -9.17 2.00 1.14
C GLN A 67 -9.33 3.04 0.04
N VAL A 68 -10.15 2.73 -0.95
CA VAL A 68 -10.59 3.73 -1.90
C VAL A 68 -11.83 4.36 -1.27
N ASP A 69 -11.67 5.57 -0.73
CA ASP A 69 -12.84 6.38 -0.39
C ASP A 69 -13.60 6.66 -1.70
N GLU A 70 -14.88 6.29 -1.71
CA GLU A 70 -15.82 6.45 -2.82
C GLU A 70 -16.04 7.92 -3.20
#